data_AF-A0A193C5W8-F1
#
_entry.id   AF-A0A193C5W8-F1
#
_cell.length_a   1.000
_cell.length_b   1.000
_cell.length_c   1.000
_cell.angle_alpha   90.00
_cell.angle_beta   90.00
_cell.angle_gamma   90.00
#
_symmetry.space_group_name_H-M   'P 1'
#
loop_
_entity.id
_entity.type
_entity.pdbx_description
1 polymer ?
#
loop_
_entity_poly.entity_id
_entity_poly.type
_entity_poly.pdbx_seq_one_letter_code
_entity_poly.pdbx_strand_id
1 'polypeptide(L)' 'MITLKLLWLWLKITGVAALAVILEGVLIRGFWWTVLAVGGTVVVYVGLTVGIWKEWHAERNGAGTYQVIHYTRD' A
#
# COMPACT_ATOMS: atom_id res chain seq x y z
N MET A 1 17.12 6.14 6.71
CA MET A 1 17.48 4.94 5.90
C MET A 1 16.20 4.18 5.61
N ILE A 2 15.94 3.64 4.41
CA ILE A 2 14.76 2.77 4.24
C ILE A 2 15.01 1.55 5.12
N THR A 3 14.21 1.39 6.17
CA THR A 3 14.42 0.27 7.09
C THR A 3 14.04 -1.01 6.34
N LEU A 4 14.79 -2.08 6.54
CA LEU A 4 14.51 -3.39 5.90
C LEU A 4 13.06 -3.84 6.15
N LYS A 5 12.49 -3.43 7.29
CA LYS A 5 11.08 -3.62 7.67
C LYS A 5 10.09 -2.89 6.76
N LEU A 6 10.37 -1.63 6.39
CA LEU A 6 9.52 -0.85 5.48
C LEU A 6 9.51 -1.46 4.09
N LEU A 7 10.68 -1.89 3.60
CA LEU A 7 10.78 -2.58 2.31
C LEU A 7 10.01 -3.90 2.32
N TRP A 8 10.10 -4.66 3.41
CA TRP A 8 9.33 -5.90 3.59
C TRP A 8 7.81 -5.65 3.63
N LEU A 9 7.37 -4.60 4.33
CA LEU A 9 5.97 -4.22 4.38
C LEU A 9 5.46 -3.82 2.99
N TRP A 10 6.21 -2.98 2.28
CA TRP A 10 5.88 -2.57 0.93
C TRP A 10 5.78 -3.79 -0.01
N LEU A 11 6.76 -4.70 0.04
CA LEU A 11 6.76 -5.93 -0.76
C LEU A 11 5.53 -6.82 -0.49
N LYS A 12 5.10 -6.96 0.78
CA LYS A 12 3.87 -7.68 1.12
C LYS A 12 2.64 -7.04 0.49
N ILE A 13 2.53 -5.72 0.59
CA ILE A 13 1.40 -4.96 0.01
C ILE A 13 1.40 -5.10 -1.51
N THR A 14 2.56 -5.00 -2.17
CA THR A 14 2.70 -5.22 -3.61
C THR A 14 2.29 -6.63 -4.02
N GLY A 15 2.70 -7.65 -3.24
CA GLY A 15 2.32 -9.04 -3.50
C GLY A 15 0.80 -9.26 -3.40
N VAL A 16 0.17 -8.70 -2.38
CA VAL A 16 -1.30 -8.77 -2.20
C VAL A 16 -2.03 -8.02 -3.32
N ALA A 17 -1.56 -6.84 -3.71
CA ALA A 17 -2.16 -6.08 -4.81
C ALA A 17 -2.03 -6.82 -6.14
N ALA A 18 -0.88 -7.43 -6.44
CA ALA A 18 -0.70 -8.22 -7.65
C ALA A 18 -1.64 -9.45 -7.68
N LEU A 19 -1.78 -10.16 -6.55
CA LEU A 19 -2.72 -11.27 -6.43
C LEU A 19 -4.17 -10.82 -6.63
N ALA A 20 -4.55 -9.67 -6.08
CA ALA A 20 -5.88 -9.10 -6.26
C ALA A 20 -6.16 -8.81 -7.75
N VAL A 21 -5.24 -8.15 -8.46
CA VAL A 21 -5.38 -7.88 -9.90
C VAL A 21 -5.51 -9.16 -10.73
N ILE A 22 -4.74 -10.19 -10.40
CA ILE A 22 -4.84 -11.50 -11.09
C ILE A 22 -6.21 -12.13 -10.84
N LEU A 23 -6.68 -12.13 -9.59
CA LEU A 23 -7.99 -12.67 -9.23
C LEU A 23 -9.12 -11.90 -9.91
N GLU A 24 -9.04 -10.57 -9.95
CA GLU A 24 -10.00 -9.72 -10.66
C GLU A 24 -10.05 -10.06 -12.15
N GLY A 25 -8.90 -10.23 -12.79
CA GLY A 25 -8.83 -10.63 -14.21
C GLY A 25 -9.40 -12.02 -14.50
N VAL A 26 -9.24 -12.97 -13.56
CA VAL A 26 -9.73 -14.35 -13.74
C VAL A 26 -11.23 -14.48 -13.40
N LEU A 27 -11.68 -13.82 -12.33
CA LEU A 27 -13.05 -13.95 -11.83
C LEU A 27 -14.04 -13.04 -12.56
N ILE A 28 -13.60 -11.85 -13.01
CA ILE A 28 -14.46 -10.87 -13.65
C ILE A 28 -14.37 -11.03 -15.17
N ARG A 29 -15.42 -11.59 -15.77
CA ARG A 29 -15.49 -11.84 -17.22
C ARG A 29 -15.84 -10.61 -18.07
N GLY A 30 -16.30 -9.52 -17.44
CA GLY A 30 -16.71 -8.30 -18.14
C GLY A 30 -15.59 -7.26 -18.18
N PHE A 31 -15.14 -6.88 -19.37
CA PHE A 31 -14.02 -5.94 -19.56
C PHE A 31 -14.13 -4.67 -18.71
N TRP A 32 -15.27 -3.98 -18.74
CA TRP A 32 -15.49 -2.75 -17.97
C TRP A 32 -15.48 -2.98 -16.46
N TRP A 33 -15.99 -4.12 -15.99
CA TRP A 33 -15.98 -4.47 -14.57
C TRP A 33 -14.57 -4.82 -14.10
N THR A 34 -13.79 -5.51 -14.91
CA THR A 34 -12.38 -5.81 -14.63
C THR A 34 -11.56 -4.52 -14.54
N VAL A 35 -11.77 -3.59 -15.49
CA VAL A 35 -11.07 -2.29 -15.49
C VAL A 35 -11.40 -1.48 -14.23
N LEU A 36 -12.66 -1.45 -13.79
CA LEU A 36 -13.05 -0.75 -12.57
C LEU A 36 -12.47 -1.40 -11.31
N ALA A 37 -12.47 -2.73 -11.22
CA ALA A 37 -11.90 -3.46 -10.09
C ALA A 37 -10.39 -3.25 -10.00
N VAL A 38 -9.67 -3.48 -11.10
CA VAL A 38 -8.22 -3.28 -11.21
C VAL A 38 -7.86 -1.82 -10.94
N GLY A 39 -8.63 -0.89 -11.50
CA GLY A 39 -8.46 0.55 -11.24
C GLY A 39 -8.57 0.88 -9.75
N GLY A 40 -9.57 0.35 -9.05
CA GLY A 40 -9.72 0.51 -7.60
C GLY A 40 -8.53 -0.05 -6.82
N THR A 41 -8.11 -1.28 -7.14
CA THR A 41 -6.95 -1.92 -6.51
C THR A 41 -5.67 -1.12 -6.73
N VAL A 42 -5.45 -0.56 -7.92
CA VAL A 42 -4.31 0.31 -8.22
C VAL A 42 -4.38 1.62 -7.42
N VAL A 43 -5.54 2.26 -7.31
CA VAL A 43 -5.71 3.50 -6.52
C VAL A 43 -5.37 3.27 -5.06
N VAL A 44 -5.86 2.18 -4.46
CA VAL A 44 -5.55 1.81 -3.07
C VAL A 44 -4.05 1.54 -2.91
N TYR A 45 -3.45 0.80 -3.84
CA TYR A 45 -2.02 0.49 -3.81
C TYR A 45 -1.14 1.76 -3.90
N VAL A 46 -1.51 2.70 -4.77
CA VAL A 46 -0.82 3.99 -4.89
C VAL A 46 -0.97 4.80 -3.60
N GLY A 47 -2.18 4.87 -3.01
CA GLY A 47 -2.42 5.56 -1.75
C GLY A 47 -1.55 5.04 -0.60
N LEU A 48 -1.48 3.71 -0.44
CA LEU A 48 -0.61 3.06 0.55
C LEU A 48 0.87 3.34 0.28
N THR A 49 1.31 3.28 -0.97
CA THR A 49 2.70 3.56 -1.36
C THR A 49 3.09 5.00 -1.06
N VAL A 50 2.20 5.96 -1.33
CA VAL A 50 2.41 7.38 -1.02
C VAL A 50 2.44 7.61 0.50
N GLY A 51 1.57 6.97 1.27
CA GLY A 51 1.57 7.03 2.74
C GLY A 51 2.91 6.59 3.34
N ILE A 52 3.37 5.40 2.93
CA ILE A 52 4.67 4.83 3.32
C ILE A 52 5.82 5.78 2.94
N TRP A 53 5.77 6.37 1.75
CA TRP A 53 6.80 7.31 1.30
C TRP A 53 6.81 8.60 2.12
N LYS A 54 5.64 9.15 2.47
CA LYS A 54 5.52 10.34 3.33
C LYS A 54 6.04 10.07 4.74
N GLU A 55 5.69 8.92 5.32
CA GLU A 55 6.19 8.48 6.64
C GLU A 55 7.71 8.35 6.63
N TRP A 56 8.28 7.69 5.62
CA TRP A 56 9.72 7.56 5.47
C TRP A 56 10.44 8.89 5.27
N HIS A 57 9.84 9.81 4.50
CA HIS A 57 10.41 11.13 4.26
C HIS A 57 10.37 12.01 5.51
N ALA A 58 9.33 11.87 6.34
CA ALA A 58 9.22 12.54 7.64
C ALA A 58 10.28 12.02 8.63
N GLU A 59 10.51 10.70 8.68
CA GLU A 59 11.58 10.09 9.49
C GLU A 59 12.98 10.56 9.07
N ARG A 60 13.22 10.75 7.76
CA ARG A 60 14.50 11.21 7.20
C ARG A 60 14.81 12.67 7.50
N ASN A 61 13.80 13.53 7.59
CA ASN A 61 13.97 14.98 7.78
C ASN A 61 14.02 15.42 9.25
N GLY A 62 14.21 14.49 10.19
CA GLY A 62 14.35 14.82 11.62
C GLY A 62 13.05 15.21 12.32
N ALA A 63 11.91 15.14 11.63
CA ALA A 63 10.58 15.26 12.23
C ALA A 63 10.04 13.90 12.72
N GLY A 64 10.95 12.98 13.10
CA GLY A 64 10.67 11.60 13.56
C GLY A 64 10.10 11.51 14.98
N THR A 65 9.45 12.56 15.44
CA THR A 65 8.52 12.57 16.59
C THR A 65 7.22 13.00 15.91
N TYR A 66 6.26 12.13 15.61
CA TYR A 66 5.12 11.82 16.45
C TYR A 66 4.39 10.56 15.88
N GLN A 67 4.26 9.50 16.68
CA GLN A 67 2.99 9.06 17.28
C GLN A 67 1.90 8.43 16.37
N VAL A 68 2.20 7.50 15.47
CA VAL A 68 1.13 6.60 14.94
C VAL A 68 1.04 5.28 15.72
N ILE A 69 2.01 4.98 16.60
CA ILE A 69 2.03 3.72 17.39
C ILE A 69 1.22 3.83 18.70
N HIS A 70 0.70 5.01 19.08
CA HIS A 70 0.13 5.26 20.41
C HIS A 70 -1.40 5.35 20.50
N TYR A 71 -2.16 4.93 19.48
CA TYR A 71 -3.64 4.88 19.53
C TYR A 71 -4.24 3.46 19.43
N THR A 72 -3.45 2.42 19.69
CA THR A 72 -3.98 1.04 19.78
C THR A 72 -3.41 0.34 21.01
N ARG A 73 -3.58 0.99 22.16
CA ARG A 73 -3.39 0.36 23.46
C ARG A 73 -4.36 1.00 24.46
N ASP A 74 -5.63 0.64 24.29
CA ASP A 74 -6.63 0.58 25.35
C ASP A 74 -7.23 -0.83 25.32
#